data_AF-X1B558-F1
#
_entry.id   AF-X1B558-F1
#
_cell.length_a   1.000
_cell.length_b   1.000
_cell.length_c   1.000
_cell.angle_alpha   90.00
_cell.angle_beta   90.00
_cell.angle_gamma   90.00
#
_symmetry.space_group_name_H-M   'P 1'
#
loop_
_entity.id
_entity.type
_entity.pdbx_description
1 polymer ?
#
loop_
_entity_poly.entity_id
_entity_poly.type
_entity_poly.pdbx_seq_one_letter_code
_entity_poly.pdbx_strand_id
1 'polypeptide(L)'
;VYGLGEALVSGEVIPDLYIINKEDIKITSKKIGKQDWQLIRNLAAGDNNPNIKVPLPPSMQTQQKLADDDIITLAKLGKYIEDLYHFPQDIEWAKEDKEIFIVQTRPVTTIKKEAAVGVAPEITAPVLLAGAPASPGIASGPVKIVPEASHIDKVRSGDILVAEMTTPDFVPAMKRAVAIVTDRGGRTAHAAIVSRELSIPCVVGTGQATSILIDGQVITVDGSTGKVYEGKVAEGKTALSTAVPKKKIKTRTRVYVNLAQPDLADRVATRDVDGVGLLRAEFIIAEIGDHPNYM
;
A
#
# COMPACT_ATOMS: atom_id res chain seq x y z
N VAL A 1 -4.92 5.38 -15.33
CA VAL A 1 -4.50 4.24 -16.19
C VAL A 1 -5.22 4.36 -17.52
N TYR A 2 -4.74 3.71 -18.59
CA TYR A 2 -5.58 3.45 -19.76
C TYR A 2 -6.47 2.24 -19.52
N GLY A 3 -7.67 2.24 -20.10
CA GLY A 3 -8.66 1.17 -19.93
C GLY A 3 -9.37 1.18 -18.59
N LEU A 4 -10.05 0.07 -18.29
CA LEU A 4 -10.86 -0.13 -17.09
C LEU A 4 -10.02 -0.09 -15.81
N GLY A 5 -10.59 0.49 -14.76
CA GLY A 5 -9.93 0.67 -13.45
C GLY A 5 -9.61 -0.62 -12.70
N GLU A 6 -10.20 -1.75 -13.08
CA GLU A 6 -9.93 -3.07 -12.49
C GLU A 6 -8.42 -3.38 -12.44
N ALA A 7 -7.70 -3.13 -13.54
CA ALA A 7 -6.26 -3.37 -13.64
C ALA A 7 -5.44 -2.51 -12.65
N LEU A 8 -5.95 -1.32 -12.29
CA LEU A 8 -5.34 -0.46 -11.28
C LEU A 8 -5.56 -1.02 -9.88
N VAL A 9 -6.78 -1.47 -9.58
CA VAL A 9 -7.16 -2.01 -8.28
C VAL A 9 -6.45 -3.33 -8.02
N SER A 10 -6.36 -4.20 -9.03
CA SER A 10 -5.59 -5.46 -8.94
C SER A 10 -4.09 -5.23 -8.82
N GLY A 11 -3.59 -4.03 -9.17
CA GLY A 11 -2.18 -3.67 -9.09
C GLY A 11 -1.35 -4.20 -10.26
N GLU A 12 -1.99 -4.71 -11.32
CA GLU A 12 -1.30 -5.31 -12.46
C GLU A 12 -0.68 -4.27 -13.42
N VAL A 13 -1.07 -2.99 -13.28
CA VAL A 13 -0.49 -1.86 -14.03
C VAL A 13 0.09 -0.80 -13.09
N ILE A 14 1.10 -0.08 -13.56
CA ILE A 14 1.67 1.07 -12.86
C ILE A 14 0.91 2.32 -13.31
N PRO A 15 0.16 3.00 -12.42
CA PRO A 15 -0.57 4.21 -12.79
C PRO A 15 0.35 5.43 -12.90
N ASP A 16 -0.19 6.49 -13.52
CA ASP A 16 0.32 7.83 -13.27
C ASP A 16 -0.06 8.27 -11.86
N LEU A 17 0.83 9.03 -11.23
CA LEU A 17 0.59 9.67 -9.94
C LEU A 17 0.64 11.18 -10.11
N TYR A 18 -0.45 11.84 -9.73
CA TYR A 18 -0.56 13.30 -9.68
C TYR A 18 -0.75 13.73 -8.23
N ILE A 19 0.04 14.72 -7.79
CA ILE A 19 -0.11 15.35 -6.47
C ILE A 19 -0.61 16.77 -6.71
N ILE A 20 -1.66 17.15 -5.99
CA ILE A 20 -2.33 18.43 -6.13
C ILE A 20 -2.31 19.13 -4.77
N ASN A 21 -1.99 20.41 -4.77
CA ASN A 21 -2.17 21.26 -3.60
C ASN A 21 -3.68 21.53 -3.40
N LYS A 22 -4.21 21.16 -2.23
CA LYS A 22 -5.65 21.23 -1.94
C LYS A 22 -6.18 22.67 -1.76
N GLU A 23 -5.30 23.62 -1.43
CA GLU A 23 -5.66 25.02 -1.20
C GLU A 23 -5.90 25.73 -2.54
N ASP A 24 -4.95 25.64 -3.46
CA ASP A 24 -4.98 26.37 -4.74
C ASP A 24 -5.29 25.49 -5.97
N ILE A 25 -5.50 24.18 -5.76
CA ILE A 25 -5.83 23.18 -6.80
C ILE A 25 -4.82 23.17 -7.95
N LYS A 26 -3.53 23.35 -7.62
CA LYS A 26 -2.44 23.23 -8.58
C LYS A 26 -1.74 21.88 -8.50
N ILE A 27 -1.39 21.34 -9.66
CA ILE A 27 -0.57 20.14 -9.77
C ILE A 27 0.85 20.48 -9.31
N THR A 28 1.31 19.85 -8.23
CA THR A 28 2.66 20.07 -7.67
C THR A 28 3.65 19.03 -8.14
N SER A 29 3.19 17.82 -8.48
CA SER A 29 4.04 16.74 -8.97
C SER A 29 3.27 15.83 -9.93
N LYS A 30 3.95 15.38 -10.98
CA LYS A 30 3.48 14.34 -11.90
C LYS A 30 4.56 13.26 -12.02
N LYS A 31 4.18 12.00 -11.80
CA LYS A 31 5.01 10.84 -12.07
C LYS A 31 4.27 9.95 -13.05
N ILE A 32 4.82 9.79 -14.24
CA ILE A 32 4.19 9.01 -15.32
C ILE A 32 4.63 7.56 -15.20
N GLY A 33 3.67 6.66 -15.05
CA GLY A 33 3.92 5.22 -14.95
C GLY A 33 3.97 4.60 -16.34
N LYS A 34 4.92 3.71 -16.61
CA LYS A 34 4.88 2.92 -17.85
C LYS A 34 3.71 1.94 -17.81
N GLN A 35 2.89 1.90 -18.87
CA GLN A 35 1.76 0.97 -18.98
C GLN A 35 1.78 0.28 -20.35
N ASP A 36 2.01 -1.03 -20.36
CA ASP A 36 2.26 -1.79 -21.59
C ASP A 36 0.98 -2.36 -22.23
N TRP A 37 -0.10 -2.42 -21.45
CA TRP A 37 -1.39 -2.97 -21.87
C TRP A 37 -2.53 -2.25 -21.13
N GLN A 38 -3.74 -2.36 -21.66
CA GLN A 38 -4.97 -1.85 -21.05
C GLN A 38 -6.05 -2.92 -21.02
N LEU A 39 -6.94 -2.84 -20.03
CA LEU A 39 -8.12 -3.69 -19.97
C LEU A 39 -9.29 -2.97 -20.66
N ILE A 40 -9.94 -3.62 -21.62
CA ILE A 40 -11.13 -3.07 -22.30
C ILE A 40 -12.28 -4.07 -22.24
N ARG A 41 -13.51 -3.59 -22.44
CA ARG A 41 -14.67 -4.47 -22.58
C ARG A 41 -14.54 -5.35 -23.82
N ASN A 42 -14.76 -6.64 -23.65
CA ASN A 42 -14.75 -7.62 -24.73
C ASN A 42 -16.16 -7.73 -25.34
N LEU A 43 -16.41 -6.95 -26.38
CA LEU A 43 -17.71 -6.93 -27.06
C LEU A 43 -18.03 -8.25 -27.80
N ALA A 44 -17.03 -9.12 -28.01
CA ALA A 44 -17.18 -10.35 -28.80
C ALA A 44 -17.47 -11.61 -27.96
N ALA A 45 -17.21 -11.61 -26.65
CA ALA A 45 -17.25 -12.83 -25.82
C ALA A 45 -18.51 -13.00 -24.95
N GLY A 46 -19.49 -12.10 -25.04
CA GLY A 46 -20.66 -12.12 -24.15
C GLY A 46 -20.26 -12.09 -22.67
N ASP A 47 -21.06 -12.71 -21.80
CA ASP A 47 -20.88 -12.64 -20.33
C ASP A 47 -19.76 -13.54 -19.79
N ASN A 48 -19.25 -14.50 -20.57
CA ASN A 48 -18.26 -15.48 -20.09
C ASN A 48 -16.85 -14.92 -19.95
N ASN A 49 -16.52 -13.85 -20.68
CA ASN A 49 -15.24 -13.15 -20.54
C ASN A 49 -15.41 -11.67 -20.91
N PRO A 50 -16.03 -10.87 -20.01
CA PRO A 50 -16.53 -9.54 -20.33
C PRO A 50 -15.42 -8.51 -20.61
N ASN A 51 -14.18 -8.81 -20.23
CA ASN A 51 -13.03 -7.92 -20.35
C ASN A 51 -11.86 -8.64 -21.05
N ILE A 52 -11.04 -7.89 -21.79
CA ILE A 52 -9.86 -8.43 -22.50
C ILE A 52 -8.67 -7.47 -22.35
N LYS A 53 -7.47 -8.06 -22.18
CA LYS A 53 -6.20 -7.32 -22.15
C LYS A 53 -5.74 -7.04 -23.59
N VAL A 54 -5.46 -5.77 -23.88
CA VAL A 54 -4.99 -5.32 -25.19
C VAL A 54 -3.67 -4.57 -25.03
N PRO A 55 -2.62 -4.91 -25.81
CA PRO A 55 -1.35 -4.20 -25.76
C PRO A 55 -1.53 -2.73 -26.17
N LEU A 56 -0.82 -1.83 -25.48
CA LEU A 56 -0.76 -0.42 -25.84
C LEU A 56 0.36 -0.19 -26.87
N PRO A 57 0.15 0.68 -27.87
CA PRO A 57 1.21 1.10 -28.77
C PRO A 57 2.41 1.65 -27.99
N PRO A 58 3.67 1.35 -28.36
CA PRO A 58 4.85 1.84 -27.64
C PRO A 58 4.87 3.35 -27.40
N SER A 59 4.32 4.13 -28.34
CA SER A 59 4.20 5.58 -28.22
C SER A 59 3.31 6.03 -27.06
N MET A 60 2.32 5.24 -26.64
CA MET A 60 1.40 5.56 -25.54
C MET A 60 1.90 5.08 -24.19
N GLN A 61 2.77 4.07 -24.13
CA GLN A 61 3.12 3.38 -22.89
C GLN A 61 3.73 4.30 -21.83
N THR A 62 4.43 5.35 -22.25
CA THR A 62 5.09 6.34 -21.39
C THR A 62 4.44 7.72 -21.43
N GLN A 63 3.27 7.85 -22.05
CA GLN A 63 2.53 9.11 -22.09
C GLN A 63 1.68 9.34 -20.83
N GLN A 64 1.46 10.62 -20.54
CA GLN A 64 0.51 11.06 -19.53
C GLN A 64 -0.90 10.60 -19.94
N LYS A 65 -1.58 9.92 -19.02
CA LYS A 65 -2.85 9.22 -19.31
C LYS A 65 -4.08 10.10 -19.18
N LEU A 66 -3.98 11.18 -18.41
CA LEU A 66 -5.09 12.08 -18.10
C LEU A 66 -4.67 13.52 -18.41
N ALA A 67 -5.52 14.33 -19.05
CA ALA A 67 -5.18 15.72 -19.33
C ALA A 67 -5.17 16.57 -18.05
N ASP A 68 -4.42 17.67 -18.04
CA ASP A 68 -4.31 18.54 -16.86
C ASP A 68 -5.66 19.10 -16.41
N ASP A 69 -6.54 19.44 -17.35
CA ASP A 69 -7.89 19.93 -17.05
C ASP A 69 -8.76 18.88 -16.36
N ASP A 70 -8.61 17.60 -16.74
CA ASP A 70 -9.32 16.49 -16.08
C ASP A 70 -8.76 16.26 -14.67
N ILE A 71 -7.44 16.36 -14.47
CA ILE A 71 -6.79 16.25 -13.15
C ILE A 71 -7.34 17.34 -12.21
N ILE A 72 -7.43 18.57 -12.70
CA ILE A 72 -7.99 19.71 -11.96
C ILE A 72 -9.47 19.48 -11.66
N THR A 73 -10.23 18.95 -12.61
CA THR A 73 -11.66 18.63 -12.44
C THR A 73 -11.86 17.58 -11.35
N LEU A 74 -11.08 16.49 -11.37
CA LEU A 74 -11.09 15.47 -10.31
C LEU A 74 -10.70 16.03 -8.95
N ALA A 75 -9.70 16.90 -8.88
CA ALA A 75 -9.29 17.52 -7.62
C ALA A 75 -10.41 18.39 -7.01
N LYS A 76 -11.15 19.12 -7.84
CA LYS A 76 -12.33 19.90 -7.42
C LYS A 76 -13.46 18.98 -6.93
N LEU A 77 -13.74 17.89 -7.65
CA LEU A 77 -14.73 16.89 -7.23
C LEU A 77 -14.33 16.22 -5.92
N GLY A 78 -13.06 15.83 -5.77
CA GLY A 78 -12.53 15.24 -4.54
C GLY A 78 -12.67 16.17 -3.34
N LYS A 79 -12.36 17.46 -3.50
CA LYS A 79 -12.56 18.48 -2.46
C LYS A 79 -14.04 18.64 -2.10
N TYR A 80 -14.93 18.72 -3.10
CA TYR A 80 -16.36 18.81 -2.86
C TYR A 80 -16.91 17.60 -2.08
N ILE A 81 -16.49 16.38 -2.46
CA ILE A 81 -16.89 15.15 -1.77
C ILE A 81 -16.35 15.13 -0.34
N GLU A 82 -15.09 15.49 -0.13
CA GLU A 82 -14.51 15.57 1.22
C GLU A 82 -15.22 16.61 2.10
N ASP A 83 -15.54 17.78 1.55
CA ASP A 83 -16.29 18.83 2.24
C ASP A 83 -17.71 18.36 2.61
N LEU A 84 -18.35 17.54 1.75
CA LEU A 84 -19.66 16.94 2.01
C LEU A 84 -19.63 15.89 3.14
N TYR A 85 -18.60 15.05 3.19
CA TYR A 85 -18.49 13.99 4.20
C TYR A 85 -17.78 14.44 5.49
N HIS A 86 -17.05 15.56 5.46
CA HIS A 86 -16.27 16.11 6.57
C HIS A 86 -15.10 15.23 7.05
N PHE A 87 -14.68 14.25 6.24
CA PHE A 87 -13.47 13.46 6.46
C PHE A 87 -12.89 12.99 5.12
N PRO A 88 -11.60 12.62 5.06
CA PRO A 88 -10.95 12.22 3.82
C PRO A 88 -11.64 11.03 3.15
N GLN A 89 -11.85 11.11 1.83
CA GLN A 89 -12.43 10.03 1.03
C GLN A 89 -11.40 9.38 0.11
N ASP A 90 -11.55 8.07 -0.05
CA ASP A 90 -11.03 7.28 -1.16
C ASP A 90 -12.15 7.18 -2.22
N ILE A 91 -11.87 7.65 -3.43
CA ILE A 91 -12.85 7.74 -4.52
C ILE A 91 -12.38 6.93 -5.73
N GLU A 92 -13.32 6.19 -6.32
CA GLU A 92 -13.13 5.58 -7.63
C GLU A 92 -13.92 6.39 -8.66
N TRP A 93 -13.33 6.56 -9.83
CA TRP A 93 -13.92 7.35 -10.91
C TRP A 93 -13.66 6.69 -12.27
N ALA A 94 -14.52 7.00 -13.23
CA ALA A 94 -14.38 6.61 -14.62
C ALA A 94 -14.50 7.87 -15.49
N LYS A 95 -13.88 7.83 -16.67
CA LYS A 95 -14.02 8.88 -17.69
C LYS A 95 -14.50 8.25 -18.98
N GLU A 96 -15.58 8.81 -19.52
CA GLU A 96 -16.10 8.50 -20.85
C GLU A 96 -16.11 9.81 -21.66
N ASP A 97 -15.37 9.83 -22.77
CA ASP A 97 -15.14 11.02 -23.59
C ASP A 97 -14.64 12.26 -22.83
N LYS A 98 -15.52 13.19 -22.51
CA LYS A 98 -15.21 14.43 -21.77
C LYS A 98 -15.84 14.45 -20.37
N GLU A 99 -16.61 13.43 -20.04
CA GLU A 99 -17.37 13.37 -18.79
C GLU A 99 -16.66 12.47 -17.78
N ILE A 100 -16.62 12.94 -16.53
CA ILE A 100 -16.02 12.24 -15.40
C ILE A 100 -17.15 11.81 -14.47
N PHE A 101 -17.18 10.52 -14.14
CA PHE A 101 -18.17 9.89 -13.28
C PHE A 101 -17.49 9.39 -12.01
N ILE A 102 -18.10 9.66 -10.85
CA ILE A 102 -17.69 9.03 -9.59
C ILE A 102 -18.45 7.72 -9.46
N VAL A 103 -17.73 6.60 -9.33
CA VAL A 103 -18.34 5.26 -9.26
C VAL A 103 -18.39 4.71 -7.84
N GLN A 104 -17.49 5.17 -6.96
CA GLN A 104 -17.47 4.80 -5.54
C GLN A 104 -16.86 5.93 -4.69
N THR A 105 -17.31 6.05 -3.45
CA THR A 105 -16.66 6.85 -2.41
C THR A 105 -16.71 6.11 -1.09
N ARG A 106 -15.62 6.15 -0.31
CA ARG A 106 -15.56 5.58 1.03
C ARG A 106 -14.57 6.33 1.95
N PRO A 107 -14.75 6.29 3.28
CA PRO A 107 -13.81 6.90 4.22
C PRO A 107 -12.38 6.36 4.08
N VAL A 108 -11.37 7.24 4.14
CA VAL A 108 -9.98 6.81 4.36
C VAL A 108 -9.78 6.54 5.85
N THR A 109 -9.59 5.28 6.23
CA THR A 109 -9.48 4.85 7.64
C THR A 109 -8.04 4.77 8.15
N THR A 110 -7.05 4.92 7.27
CA THR A 110 -5.62 4.67 7.55
C THR A 110 -4.80 5.92 7.83
N ILE A 111 -5.40 7.12 7.73
CA ILE A 111 -4.70 8.38 8.03
C ILE A 111 -4.52 8.49 9.55
N LYS A 112 -3.39 8.02 10.07
CA LYS A 112 -2.90 8.46 11.38
C LYS A 112 -2.52 9.94 11.24
N LYS A 113 -2.98 10.78 12.16
CA LYS A 113 -2.50 12.17 12.31
C LYS A 113 -0.97 12.15 12.24
N GLU A 114 -0.41 12.90 11.31
CA GLU A 114 1.04 13.06 11.15
C GLU A 114 1.64 13.37 12.52
N ALA A 115 2.38 12.41 13.08
CA ALA A 115 3.37 12.75 14.09
C ALA A 115 4.38 13.63 13.36
N ALA A 116 4.72 14.76 14.00
CA ALA A 116 5.57 15.82 13.49
C ALA A 116 6.65 15.31 12.52
N VAL A 117 6.77 15.97 11.37
CA VAL A 117 7.83 15.81 10.38
C VAL A 117 9.18 15.93 11.09
N GLY A 118 9.69 14.80 11.58
CA GLY A 118 11.10 14.64 11.88
C GLY A 118 11.80 14.64 10.53
N VAL A 119 12.81 15.51 10.39
CA VAL A 119 13.68 15.56 9.22
C VAL A 119 14.09 14.12 8.90
N ALA A 120 13.69 13.63 7.72
CA ALA A 120 14.04 12.29 7.28
C ALA A 120 15.58 12.16 7.33
N PRO A 121 16.13 11.11 7.94
CA PRO A 121 17.57 10.92 7.97
C PRO A 121 18.10 10.95 6.54
N GLU A 122 19.12 11.79 6.29
CA GLU A 122 19.73 11.87 4.97
C GLU A 122 20.51 10.58 4.72
N ILE A 123 19.92 9.68 3.92
CA ILE A 123 20.54 8.42 3.53
C ILE A 123 21.53 8.70 2.42
N THR A 124 22.83 8.56 2.71
CA THR A 124 23.93 8.80 1.75
C THR A 124 24.33 7.56 0.95
N ALA A 125 23.55 6.47 1.02
CA ALA A 125 23.84 5.23 0.30
C ALA A 125 23.39 5.29 -1.17
N PRO A 126 24.00 4.50 -2.08
CA PRO A 126 23.55 4.40 -3.47
C PRO A 126 22.09 3.95 -3.57
N VAL A 127 21.28 4.65 -4.36
CA VAL A 127 19.90 4.25 -4.68
C VAL A 127 19.95 3.16 -5.74
N LEU A 128 19.50 1.96 -5.40
CA LEU A 128 19.36 0.83 -6.32
C LEU A 128 18.12 0.98 -7.20
N LEU A 129 16.99 1.34 -6.58
CA LEU A 129 15.67 1.38 -7.22
C LEU A 129 14.81 2.50 -6.63
N ALA A 130 13.82 2.95 -7.39
CA ALA A 130 12.80 3.87 -6.92
C ALA A 130 11.41 3.44 -7.42
N GLY A 131 10.42 3.55 -6.54
CA GLY A 131 9.01 3.22 -6.80
C GLY A 131 8.07 4.29 -6.25
N ALA A 132 6.82 3.92 -6.02
CA ALA A 132 5.86 4.74 -5.30
C ALA A 132 5.99 4.47 -3.78
N PRO A 133 6.04 5.52 -2.93
CA PRO A 133 5.99 5.36 -1.48
C PRO A 133 4.62 4.83 -1.08
N ALA A 134 4.57 3.56 -0.65
CA ALA A 134 3.32 2.89 -0.34
C ALA A 134 3.01 2.94 1.16
N SER A 135 3.96 2.56 2.01
CA SER A 135 3.80 2.54 3.47
C SER A 135 5.06 3.12 4.13
N PRO A 136 4.95 4.11 5.03
CA PRO A 136 6.09 4.83 5.58
C PRO A 136 6.94 3.97 6.50
N GLY A 137 8.18 4.43 6.72
CA GLY A 137 9.18 3.79 7.58
C GLY A 137 10.43 3.37 6.80
N ILE A 138 11.48 3.03 7.55
CA ILE A 138 12.78 2.60 7.02
C ILE A 138 13.14 1.27 7.68
N ALA A 139 13.50 0.27 6.87
CA ALA A 139 13.98 -1.01 7.36
C ALA A 139 15.04 -1.60 6.43
N SER A 140 15.94 -2.39 6.99
CA SER A 140 17.01 -3.06 6.25
C SER A 140 17.03 -4.55 6.54
N GLY A 141 17.34 -5.35 5.53
CA GLY A 141 17.35 -6.81 5.62
C GLY A 141 17.83 -7.46 4.33
N PRO A 142 18.08 -8.78 4.35
CA PRO A 142 18.40 -9.53 3.16
C PRO A 142 17.16 -9.69 2.27
N VAL A 143 17.33 -9.56 0.97
CA VAL A 143 16.29 -9.77 -0.05
C VAL A 143 15.86 -11.24 -0.10
N LYS A 144 14.55 -11.46 -0.21
CA LYS A 144 13.93 -12.72 -0.60
C LYS A 144 12.97 -12.49 -1.76
N ILE A 145 13.34 -13.00 -2.93
CA ILE A 145 12.54 -12.95 -4.15
C ILE A 145 11.53 -14.10 -4.11
N VAL A 146 10.25 -13.74 -4.05
CA VAL A 146 9.12 -14.65 -3.97
C VAL A 146 8.25 -14.46 -5.23
N PRO A 147 8.46 -15.28 -6.27
CA PRO A 147 7.74 -15.10 -7.54
C PRO A 147 6.26 -15.46 -7.41
N GLU A 148 5.90 -16.36 -6.50
CA GLU A 148 4.53 -16.87 -6.32
C GLU A 148 4.29 -17.32 -4.87
N ALA A 149 3.02 -17.44 -4.49
CA ALA A 149 2.59 -17.69 -3.12
C ALA A 149 3.09 -19.03 -2.53
N SER A 150 3.36 -20.03 -3.37
CA SER A 150 3.94 -21.32 -2.95
C SER A 150 5.34 -21.19 -2.31
N HIS A 151 6.01 -20.05 -2.53
CA HIS A 151 7.37 -19.80 -2.05
C HIS A 151 7.43 -18.88 -0.82
N ILE A 152 6.29 -18.54 -0.20
CA ILE A 152 6.23 -17.60 0.93
C ILE A 152 7.07 -18.06 2.13
N ASP A 153 7.28 -19.36 2.29
CA ASP A 153 8.08 -19.95 3.38
C ASP A 153 9.58 -19.63 3.27
N LYS A 154 10.05 -19.12 2.13
CA LYS A 154 11.41 -18.56 2.00
C LYS A 154 11.63 -17.33 2.88
N VAL A 155 10.56 -16.57 3.16
CA VAL A 155 10.62 -15.32 3.92
C VAL A 155 10.64 -15.63 5.40
N ARG A 156 11.69 -15.17 6.08
CA ARG A 156 11.85 -15.27 7.53
C ARG A 156 11.78 -13.89 8.19
N SER A 157 11.65 -13.88 9.51
CA SER A 157 11.72 -12.65 10.29
C SER A 157 13.04 -11.93 10.03
N GLY A 158 12.98 -10.65 9.63
CA GLY A 158 14.15 -9.86 9.27
C GLY A 158 14.40 -9.73 7.76
N ASP A 159 13.72 -10.51 6.93
CA ASP A 159 13.90 -10.49 5.48
C ASP A 159 13.09 -9.36 4.81
N ILE A 160 13.52 -8.95 3.63
CA ILE A 160 12.79 -8.05 2.75
C ILE A 160 12.13 -8.87 1.65
N LEU A 161 10.80 -8.87 1.62
CA LEU A 161 10.00 -9.56 0.61
C LEU A 161 10.04 -8.76 -0.69
N VAL A 162 10.51 -9.39 -1.77
CA VAL A 162 10.53 -8.85 -3.13
C VAL A 162 9.68 -9.73 -4.03
N ALA A 163 8.73 -9.16 -4.76
CA ALA A 163 7.83 -9.90 -5.66
C ALA A 163 7.40 -9.05 -6.86
N GLU A 164 6.91 -9.67 -7.94
CA GLU A 164 6.30 -8.90 -9.04
C GLU A 164 5.02 -8.18 -8.55
N MET A 165 4.17 -8.93 -7.85
CA MET A 165 2.93 -8.48 -7.23
C MET A 165 2.60 -9.41 -6.04
N THR A 166 1.84 -8.93 -5.06
CA THR A 166 1.35 -9.74 -3.93
C THR A 166 -0.15 -10.01 -4.05
N THR A 167 -0.59 -11.17 -3.61
CA THR A 167 -2.01 -11.54 -3.42
C THR A 167 -2.30 -11.78 -1.93
N PRO A 168 -3.57 -12.01 -1.51
CA PRO A 168 -3.89 -12.35 -0.12
C PRO A 168 -3.07 -13.53 0.45
N ASP A 169 -2.67 -14.48 -0.39
CA ASP A 169 -1.87 -15.64 0.01
C ASP A 169 -0.45 -15.26 0.47
N PHE A 170 0.03 -14.05 0.14
CA PHE A 170 1.32 -13.55 0.60
C PHE A 170 1.27 -13.02 2.04
N VAL A 171 0.08 -12.77 2.62
CA VAL A 171 -0.07 -12.15 3.95
C VAL A 171 0.77 -12.83 5.04
N PRO A 172 0.89 -14.17 5.12
CA PRO A 172 1.77 -14.81 6.09
C PRO A 172 3.25 -14.42 5.93
N ALA A 173 3.77 -14.32 4.71
CA ALA A 173 5.13 -13.83 4.46
C ALA A 173 5.24 -12.32 4.72
N MET A 174 4.23 -11.54 4.34
CA MET A 174 4.21 -10.10 4.59
C MET A 174 4.33 -9.81 6.09
N LYS A 175 3.64 -10.56 6.96
CA LYS A 175 3.76 -10.43 8.42
C LYS A 175 5.18 -10.70 8.95
N ARG A 176 5.96 -11.56 8.28
CA ARG A 176 7.34 -11.90 8.68
C ARG A 176 8.37 -10.89 8.15
N ALA A 177 8.09 -10.27 7.00
CA ALA A 177 9.00 -9.36 6.35
C ALA A 177 9.16 -8.03 7.12
N VAL A 178 10.36 -7.46 7.11
CA VAL A 178 10.62 -6.13 7.69
C VAL A 178 10.40 -4.99 6.69
N ALA A 179 10.38 -5.30 5.39
CA ALA A 179 9.97 -4.38 4.34
C ALA A 179 9.48 -5.16 3.11
N ILE A 180 8.75 -4.47 2.23
CA ILE A 180 8.15 -5.07 1.03
C ILE A 180 8.46 -4.20 -0.20
N VAL A 181 8.97 -4.83 -1.26
CA VAL A 181 9.24 -4.18 -2.55
C VAL A 181 8.53 -4.93 -3.66
N THR A 182 7.78 -4.23 -4.52
CA THR A 182 7.13 -4.86 -5.68
C THR A 182 7.47 -4.19 -7.01
N ASP A 183 7.49 -4.98 -8.09
CA ASP A 183 7.69 -4.46 -9.45
C ASP A 183 6.46 -3.69 -9.92
N ARG A 184 5.27 -4.23 -9.64
CA ARG A 184 3.99 -3.66 -10.05
C ARG A 184 3.22 -3.10 -8.85
N GLY A 185 2.11 -2.46 -9.16
CA GLY A 185 1.20 -1.87 -8.19
C GLY A 185 1.40 -0.36 -8.00
N GLY A 186 0.30 0.31 -7.71
CA GLY A 186 0.27 1.70 -7.25
C GLY A 186 0.04 1.80 -5.74
N ARG A 187 -0.14 3.02 -5.25
CA ARG A 187 -0.44 3.29 -3.82
C ARG A 187 -1.74 2.62 -3.33
N THR A 188 -2.59 2.15 -4.23
CA THR A 188 -3.86 1.46 -3.98
C THR A 188 -3.77 -0.07 -4.15
N ALA A 189 -2.61 -0.61 -4.56
CA ALA A 189 -2.46 -2.04 -4.77
C ALA A 189 -2.49 -2.84 -3.46
N HIS A 190 -2.73 -4.14 -3.55
CA HIS A 190 -2.77 -5.08 -2.42
C HIS A 190 -1.58 -4.90 -1.46
N ALA A 191 -0.35 -4.92 -2.01
CA ALA A 191 0.88 -4.73 -1.25
C ALA A 191 0.86 -3.43 -0.43
N ALA A 192 0.40 -2.33 -1.03
CA ALA A 192 0.36 -1.02 -0.40
C ALA A 192 -0.67 -0.93 0.73
N ILE A 193 -1.86 -1.53 0.54
CA ILE A 193 -2.93 -1.52 1.53
C ILE A 193 -2.52 -2.34 2.77
N VAL A 194 -2.16 -3.60 2.55
CA VAL A 194 -1.82 -4.52 3.64
C VAL A 194 -0.56 -4.06 4.39
N SER A 195 0.44 -3.52 3.69
CA SER A 195 1.65 -2.99 4.35
C SER A 195 1.34 -1.83 5.30
N ARG A 196 0.38 -0.95 4.97
CA ARG A 196 -0.04 0.14 5.87
C ARG A 196 -0.74 -0.39 7.12
N GLU A 197 -1.58 -1.41 6.95
CA GLU A 197 -2.28 -2.06 8.07
C GLU A 197 -1.30 -2.74 9.03
N LEU A 198 -0.29 -3.41 8.48
CA LEU A 198 0.78 -4.06 9.22
C LEU A 198 1.86 -3.08 9.70
N SER A 199 1.84 -1.82 9.25
CA SER A 199 2.88 -0.80 9.53
C SER A 199 4.28 -1.24 9.10
N ILE A 200 4.38 -1.91 7.94
CA ILE A 200 5.62 -2.38 7.33
C ILE A 200 6.02 -1.38 6.22
N PRO A 201 7.28 -0.92 6.16
CA PRO A 201 7.79 -0.10 5.06
C PRO A 201 7.55 -0.77 3.69
N CYS A 202 7.00 -0.02 2.73
CA CYS A 202 6.67 -0.58 1.43
C CYS A 202 6.92 0.39 0.27
N VAL A 203 7.54 -0.14 -0.79
CA VAL A 203 7.75 0.53 -2.07
C VAL A 203 7.17 -0.34 -3.17
N VAL A 204 6.25 0.21 -3.97
CA VAL A 204 5.57 -0.52 -5.04
C VAL A 204 5.84 0.11 -6.40
N GLY A 205 5.64 -0.64 -7.49
CA GLY A 205 5.79 -0.07 -8.84
C GLY A 205 7.23 0.29 -9.20
N THR A 206 8.21 -0.50 -8.75
CA THR A 206 9.63 -0.32 -9.08
C THR A 206 9.98 -0.74 -10.51
N GLY A 207 9.13 -1.56 -11.14
CA GLY A 207 9.26 -2.07 -12.50
C GLY A 207 10.29 -3.17 -12.72
N GLN A 208 11.28 -3.32 -11.84
CA GLN A 208 12.46 -4.17 -12.09
C GLN A 208 13.18 -4.65 -10.81
N ALA A 209 12.56 -4.56 -9.63
CA ALA A 209 13.14 -5.07 -8.40
C ALA A 209 13.46 -6.57 -8.44
N THR A 210 12.57 -7.40 -9.00
CA THR A 210 12.81 -8.85 -9.10
C THR A 210 13.99 -9.21 -10.02
N SER A 211 14.36 -8.32 -10.95
CA SER A 211 15.44 -8.53 -11.91
C SER A 211 16.77 -7.90 -11.48
N ILE A 212 16.72 -6.80 -10.72
CA ILE A 212 17.93 -6.05 -10.28
C ILE A 212 18.45 -6.54 -8.94
N LEU A 213 17.56 -6.90 -8.01
CA LEU A 213 17.95 -7.36 -6.69
C LEU A 213 18.37 -8.82 -6.72
N ILE A 214 19.27 -9.19 -5.81
CA ILE A 214 19.80 -10.55 -5.70
C ILE A 214 19.33 -11.15 -4.38
N ASP A 215 18.92 -12.43 -4.41
CA ASP A 215 18.54 -13.16 -3.20
C ASP A 215 19.67 -13.12 -2.14
N GLY A 216 19.33 -12.74 -0.91
CA GLY A 216 20.27 -12.56 0.19
C GLY A 216 21.02 -11.22 0.20
N GLN A 217 20.90 -10.39 -0.85
CA GLN A 217 21.48 -9.04 -0.88
C GLN A 217 20.88 -8.20 0.23
N VAL A 218 21.73 -7.54 1.03
CA VAL A 218 21.26 -6.64 2.08
C VAL A 218 20.95 -5.28 1.46
N ILE A 219 19.72 -4.82 1.63
CA ILE A 219 19.24 -3.52 1.16
C ILE A 219 18.55 -2.76 2.27
N THR A 220 18.31 -1.47 2.05
CA THR A 220 17.48 -0.62 2.90
C THR A 220 16.31 -0.07 2.10
N VAL A 221 15.09 -0.21 2.63
CA VAL A 221 13.86 0.27 2.00
C VAL A 221 13.36 1.47 2.79
N ASP A 222 13.24 2.62 2.13
CA ASP A 222 12.56 3.80 2.64
C ASP A 222 11.19 3.92 1.97
N GLY A 223 10.17 3.42 2.67
CA GLY A 223 8.80 3.46 2.21
C GLY A 223 8.16 4.85 2.27
N SER A 224 8.83 5.82 2.88
CA SER A 224 8.38 7.23 2.97
C SER A 224 8.75 8.00 1.71
N THR A 225 9.98 7.81 1.20
CA THR A 225 10.45 8.45 -0.04
C THR A 225 10.28 7.57 -1.29
N GLY A 226 10.00 6.28 -1.12
CA GLY A 226 9.85 5.35 -2.24
C GLY A 226 11.18 4.88 -2.82
N LYS A 227 12.26 4.91 -2.04
CA LYS A 227 13.62 4.59 -2.48
C LYS A 227 14.14 3.31 -1.83
N VAL A 228 14.92 2.55 -2.59
CA VAL A 228 15.62 1.35 -2.14
C VAL A 228 17.11 1.60 -2.30
N TYR A 229 17.87 1.40 -1.22
CA TYR A 229 19.29 1.70 -1.14
C TYR A 229 20.13 0.44 -0.97
N GLU A 230 21.37 0.52 -1.43
CA GLU A 230 22.36 -0.53 -1.23
C GLU A 230 22.82 -0.61 0.23
N GLY A 231 22.92 -1.84 0.74
CA GLY A 231 23.46 -2.13 2.07
C GLY A 231 22.51 -1.78 3.21
N LYS A 232 23.04 -1.93 4.43
CA LYS A 232 22.35 -1.58 5.67
C LYS A 232 22.69 -0.14 6.04
N VAL A 233 21.77 0.77 5.79
CA VAL A 233 21.89 2.14 6.27
C VAL A 233 21.42 2.16 7.72
N ALA A 234 22.17 2.82 8.58
CA ALA A 234 21.84 2.92 10.00
C ALA A 234 20.40 3.41 10.15
N GLU A 235 19.61 2.66 10.92
CA GLU A 235 18.28 3.06 11.33
C GLU A 235 18.39 4.46 11.94
N GLY A 236 17.93 5.47 11.22
CA GLY A 236 17.21 6.53 11.90
C GLY A 236 16.05 5.82 12.56
N LYS A 237 16.26 5.33 13.78
CA LYS A 237 15.17 5.01 14.68
C LYS A 237 14.38 6.31 14.74
N THR A 238 13.35 6.44 13.92
CA THR A 238 12.08 6.90 14.46
C THR A 238 11.74 5.86 15.52
N ALA A 239 12.41 6.00 16.66
CA ALA A 239 11.88 5.60 17.93
C ALA A 239 10.43 6.05 17.87
N LEU A 240 9.53 5.13 18.14
CA LEU A 240 8.14 5.42 18.44
C LEU A 240 8.16 6.53 19.49
N SER A 241 8.12 7.77 19.01
CA SER A 241 8.33 8.93 19.86
C SER A 241 7.03 9.14 20.57
N THR A 242 7.12 8.86 21.86
CA THR A 242 6.37 9.48 22.94
C THR A 242 4.89 9.19 22.88
N ALA A 243 4.51 8.20 23.69
CA ALA A 243 3.25 8.14 24.40
C ALA A 243 2.64 9.54 24.53
N VAL A 244 1.54 9.76 23.80
CA VAL A 244 0.67 10.90 24.03
C VAL A 244 0.33 10.89 25.52
N PRO A 245 0.45 12.03 26.24
CA PRO A 245 0.16 12.06 27.66
C PRO A 245 -1.24 11.49 27.88
N LYS A 246 -1.31 10.40 28.67
CA LYS A 246 -2.54 9.70 29.01
C LYS A 246 -3.48 10.65 29.75
N LYS A 247 -4.40 11.29 29.04
CA LYS A 247 -5.57 11.88 29.68
C LYS A 247 -6.61 10.77 29.77
N LYS A 248 -6.62 10.08 30.90
CA LYS A 248 -7.59 9.02 31.19
C LYS A 248 -9.00 9.61 31.03
N ILE A 249 -9.71 9.23 29.97
CA ILE A 249 -11.04 9.76 29.72
C ILE A 249 -11.99 9.08 30.70
N LYS A 250 -12.61 9.85 31.59
CA LYS A 250 -13.58 9.29 32.53
C LYS A 250 -14.91 9.10 31.80
N THR A 251 -15.17 7.88 31.36
CA THR A 251 -16.44 7.48 30.74
C THR A 251 -17.42 6.96 31.79
N ARG A 252 -18.72 7.02 31.50
CA ARG A 252 -19.77 6.40 32.34
C ARG A 252 -19.84 4.87 32.16
N THR A 253 -19.40 4.39 31.00
CA THR A 253 -19.40 2.98 30.60
C THR A 253 -17.97 2.54 30.36
N ARG A 254 -17.65 1.31 30.76
CA ARG A 254 -16.35 0.70 30.47
C ARG A 254 -16.19 0.49 28.96
N VAL A 255 -15.04 0.89 28.42
CA VAL A 255 -14.69 0.74 27.01
C VAL A 255 -13.80 -0.48 26.86
N TYR A 256 -14.39 -1.57 26.39
CA TYR A 256 -13.68 -2.81 26.10
C TYR A 256 -13.35 -2.92 24.62
N VAL A 257 -12.31 -3.68 24.28
CA VAL A 257 -11.98 -4.01 22.88
C VAL A 257 -12.34 -5.43 22.52
N ASN A 258 -12.58 -5.64 21.23
CA ASN A 258 -12.59 -6.96 20.61
C ASN A 258 -11.17 -7.25 20.12
N LEU A 259 -10.53 -8.27 20.68
CA LEU A 259 -9.21 -8.73 20.28
C LEU A 259 -9.37 -10.06 19.54
N ALA A 260 -8.64 -10.23 18.44
CA ALA A 260 -8.71 -11.44 17.62
C ALA A 260 -7.32 -12.00 17.31
N GLN A 261 -6.33 -11.12 17.11
CA GLN A 261 -4.94 -11.52 16.85
C GLN A 261 -4.09 -11.34 18.12
N PRO A 262 -3.41 -12.40 18.60
CA PRO A 262 -2.56 -12.32 19.79
C PRO A 262 -1.48 -11.24 19.72
N ASP A 263 -0.84 -11.08 18.56
CA ASP A 263 0.26 -10.11 18.35
C ASP A 263 -0.15 -8.65 18.60
N LEU A 264 -1.46 -8.36 18.58
CA LEU A 264 -1.97 -7.01 18.85
C LEU A 264 -2.16 -6.72 20.35
N ALA A 265 -1.98 -7.71 21.23
CA ALA A 265 -2.25 -7.59 22.67
C ALA A 265 -1.43 -6.46 23.32
N ASP A 266 -0.12 -6.42 23.08
CA ASP A 266 0.76 -5.37 23.64
C ASP A 266 0.34 -3.98 23.16
N ARG A 267 0.02 -3.86 21.86
CA ARG A 267 -0.46 -2.60 21.29
C ARG A 267 -1.77 -2.16 21.91
N VAL A 268 -2.71 -3.09 22.11
CA VAL A 268 -4.00 -2.82 22.75
C VAL A 268 -3.81 -2.40 24.21
N ALA A 269 -2.90 -3.04 24.94
CA ALA A 269 -2.60 -2.71 26.33
C ALA A 269 -2.06 -1.27 26.51
N THR A 270 -1.47 -0.68 25.46
CA THR A 270 -1.06 0.74 25.49
C THR A 270 -2.20 1.74 25.30
N ARG A 271 -3.40 1.31 24.89
CA ARG A 271 -4.56 2.19 24.63
C ARG A 271 -5.32 2.50 25.92
N ASP A 272 -6.10 3.59 25.92
CA ASP A 272 -7.00 3.96 27.02
C ASP A 272 -8.30 3.13 26.95
N VAL A 273 -8.19 1.86 27.32
CA VAL A 273 -9.29 0.88 27.30
C VAL A 273 -9.34 0.15 28.64
N ASP A 274 -10.54 -0.26 29.05
CA ASP A 274 -10.78 -0.93 30.35
C ASP A 274 -10.52 -2.44 30.31
N GLY A 275 -10.13 -2.97 29.14
CA GLY A 275 -9.71 -4.36 28.94
C GLY A 275 -10.17 -4.94 27.60
N VAL A 276 -10.12 -6.28 27.51
CA VAL A 276 -10.67 -7.06 26.40
C VAL A 276 -12.06 -7.58 26.81
N GLY A 277 -13.08 -7.23 26.03
CA GLY A 277 -14.46 -7.66 26.27
C GLY A 277 -14.83 -8.91 25.47
N LEU A 278 -14.13 -9.14 24.36
CA LEU A 278 -14.27 -10.31 23.51
C LEU A 278 -12.90 -10.69 22.95
N LEU A 279 -12.47 -11.93 23.21
CA LEU A 279 -11.34 -12.55 22.53
C LEU A 279 -11.89 -13.56 21.51
N ARG A 280 -11.55 -13.38 20.24
CA ARG A 280 -11.89 -14.33 19.17
C ARG A 280 -10.78 -15.37 19.04
N ALA A 281 -11.09 -16.63 19.33
CA ALA A 281 -10.10 -17.71 19.36
C ALA A 281 -9.75 -18.25 17.97
N GLU A 282 -10.59 -17.98 16.96
CA GLU A 282 -10.46 -18.57 15.63
C GLU A 282 -9.10 -18.31 14.96
N PHE A 283 -8.50 -17.14 15.17
CA PHE A 283 -7.19 -16.80 14.61
C PHE A 283 -6.04 -17.51 15.32
N ILE A 284 -6.19 -17.80 16.62
CA ILE A 284 -5.23 -18.60 17.38
C ILE A 284 -5.26 -20.03 16.84
N ILE A 285 -6.47 -20.58 16.63
CA ILE A 285 -6.65 -21.93 16.09
C ILE A 285 -6.08 -22.03 14.68
N ALA A 286 -6.29 -21.02 13.84
CA ALA A 286 -5.75 -20.99 12.48
C ALA A 286 -4.22 -21.00 12.44
N GLU A 287 -3.55 -20.44 13.45
CA GLU A 287 -2.08 -20.42 13.55
C GLU A 287 -1.48 -21.74 14.08
N ILE A 288 -2.29 -22.64 14.66
CA ILE A 288 -1.82 -23.97 15.08
C ILE A 288 -1.42 -24.82 13.86
N GLY A 289 -2.08 -24.61 12.71
CA GLY A 289 -1.72 -25.27 11.44
C GLY A 289 -2.21 -26.72 11.29
N ASP A 290 -2.62 -27.37 12.38
CA ASP A 290 -3.13 -28.75 12.37
C ASP A 290 -4.62 -28.80 12.71
N HIS A 291 -5.36 -29.70 12.05
CA HIS A 291 -6.76 -29.93 12.39
C HIS A 291 -6.85 -30.72 13.71
N PRO A 292 -7.76 -30.36 14.65
CA PRO A 292 -7.80 -30.95 15.99
C PRO A 292 -8.07 -32.46 16.03
N ASN A 293 -8.62 -33.04 14.96
CA ASN A 293 -8.75 -34.51 14.83
C ASN A 293 -7.42 -35.23 14.54
N TYR A 294 -6.35 -34.51 14.20
CA TYR A 294 -5.03 -35.06 13.86
C TYR A 294 -3.92 -34.62 14.84
N MET A 295 -4.27 -33.92 15.92
CA MET A 295 -3.39 -33.60 17.06
C MET A 295 -3.40 -34.69 18.11
#